data_AF-A0A382RA03-F1
#
_entry.id   AF-A0A382RA03-F1
#
_cell.length_a   1.000
_cell.length_b   1.000
_cell.length_c   1.000
_cell.angle_alpha   90.00
_cell.angle_beta   90.00
_cell.angle_gamma   90.00
#
_symmetry.space_group_name_H-M   'P 1'
#
loop_
_entity.id
_entity.type
_entity.pdbx_description
1 polymer ?
#
loop_
_entity_poly.entity_id
_entity_poly.type
_entity_poly.pdbx_seq_one_letter_code
_entity_poly.pdbx_strand_id
1 'polypeptide(L)'
;MARTTRPTTDKYDFPVEMQELYTRDQKRAGFWGTRRTDTGQVLGVTSDKYGLLLNTDLVKTVDEVLTDKGLDYERKITVARDGATMYGRYEFPNELRKVQKVGDEMGMRITIRNSYDRTSFAGLELGMLRLVCTNGMKAMRRAFGFNQKHSRKLSLDGVSDAIDRA
;
A
#
# COMPACT_ATOMS: atom_id res chain seq x y z
N MET A 1 -15.64 -25.95 -1.70
CA MET A 1 -15.43 -25.30 -3.01
C MET A 1 -14.19 -24.42 -2.93
N ALA A 2 -13.20 -24.61 -3.80
CA ALA A 2 -12.07 -23.69 -3.88
C ALA A 2 -12.62 -22.31 -4.27
N ARG A 3 -12.37 -21.29 -3.45
CA ARG A 3 -12.79 -19.93 -3.74
C ARG A 3 -12.03 -19.48 -4.99
N THR A 4 -12.72 -19.19 -6.09
CA THR A 4 -12.08 -18.62 -7.28
C THR A 4 -11.49 -17.27 -6.87
N THR A 5 -10.18 -17.23 -6.67
CA THR A 5 -9.47 -16.01 -6.26
C THR A 5 -9.63 -15.00 -7.37
N ARG A 6 -10.15 -13.81 -7.05
CA ARG A 6 -10.25 -12.72 -8.02
C ARG A 6 -8.86 -12.42 -8.58
N PRO A 7 -8.73 -12.14 -9.89
CA PRO A 7 -7.44 -11.89 -10.50
C PRO A 7 -6.77 -10.66 -9.85
N THR A 8 -5.44 -10.75 -9.71
CA THR A 8 -4.61 -9.61 -9.32
C THR A 8 -4.00 -8.97 -10.55
N THR A 9 -3.75 -7.68 -10.50
CA THR A 9 -3.08 -6.91 -11.56
C THR A 9 -1.93 -6.11 -10.97
N ASP A 10 -0.97 -5.70 -11.80
CA ASP A 10 0.09 -4.76 -11.46
C ASP A 10 -0.29 -3.30 -11.78
N LYS A 11 -1.35 -3.07 -12.55
CA LYS A 11 -1.86 -1.73 -12.86
C LYS A 11 -2.48 -1.06 -11.64
N TYR A 12 -1.90 0.04 -11.18
CA TYR A 12 -2.31 0.79 -9.99
C TYR A 12 -2.66 2.26 -10.28
N ASP A 13 -2.38 2.72 -11.49
CA ASP A 13 -2.43 4.11 -11.96
C ASP A 13 -3.79 4.55 -12.51
N PHE A 14 -4.84 3.78 -12.24
CA PHE A 14 -6.19 4.10 -12.70
C PHE A 14 -6.82 5.24 -11.89
N PRO A 15 -7.61 6.11 -12.55
CA PRO A 15 -8.25 7.25 -11.88
C PRO A 15 -9.40 6.78 -10.98
N VAL A 16 -9.47 7.35 -9.78
CA VAL A 16 -10.52 7.08 -8.79
C VAL A 16 -11.06 8.40 -8.24
N GLU A 17 -12.37 8.48 -8.10
CA GLU A 17 -13.06 9.60 -7.47
C GLU A 17 -14.00 9.14 -6.37
N MET A 18 -14.40 10.07 -5.50
CA MET A 18 -15.49 9.86 -4.55
C MET A 18 -16.78 10.47 -5.12
N GLN A 19 -17.83 9.66 -5.20
CA GLN A 19 -19.13 10.07 -5.72
C GLN A 19 -20.24 9.79 -4.71
N GLU A 20 -21.25 10.65 -4.64
CA GLU A 20 -22.45 10.37 -3.83
C GLU A 20 -23.24 9.20 -4.41
N LEU A 21 -23.70 8.30 -3.53
CA LEU A 21 -24.57 7.19 -3.94
C LEU A 21 -26.03 7.59 -3.83
N TYR A 22 -26.81 7.18 -4.82
CA TYR A 22 -28.24 7.41 -4.91
C TYR A 22 -28.99 6.07 -4.84
N THR A 23 -30.17 6.08 -4.21
CA THR A 23 -31.11 4.97 -4.28
C THR A 23 -31.70 4.86 -5.68
N ARG A 24 -32.38 3.76 -5.97
CA ARG A 24 -33.08 3.56 -7.25
C ARG A 24 -34.08 4.68 -7.56
N ASP A 25 -34.66 5.28 -6.52
CA ASP A 25 -35.60 6.41 -6.63
C ASP A 25 -34.92 7.77 -6.75
N GLN A 26 -33.61 7.81 -7.08
CA GLN A 26 -32.79 9.02 -7.20
C GLN A 26 -32.67 9.87 -5.91
N LYS A 27 -32.96 9.27 -4.74
CA LYS A 27 -32.74 9.94 -3.44
C LYS A 27 -31.32 9.68 -2.96
N ARG A 28 -30.70 10.66 -2.28
CA ARG A 28 -29.37 10.50 -1.69
C ARG A 28 -29.38 9.36 -0.67
N ALA A 29 -28.48 8.40 -0.82
CA ALA A 29 -28.37 7.25 0.08
C ALA A 29 -27.68 7.59 1.41
N GLY A 30 -27.05 8.77 1.52
CA GLY A 30 -26.26 9.17 2.69
C GLY A 30 -24.87 8.53 2.75
N PHE A 31 -24.48 7.81 1.69
CA PHE A 31 -23.17 7.18 1.55
C PHE A 31 -22.45 7.70 0.31
N TRP A 32 -21.14 7.57 0.32
CA TRP A 32 -20.27 7.86 -0.81
C TRP A 32 -19.73 6.56 -1.37
N GLY A 33 -19.36 6.55 -2.64
CA GLY A 33 -18.71 5.43 -3.31
C GLY A 33 -17.37 5.87 -3.87
N THR A 34 -16.33 5.08 -3.68
CA THR A 34 -15.10 5.21 -4.46
C THR A 34 -15.34 4.55 -5.81
N ARG A 35 -15.16 5.31 -6.89
CA ARG A 35 -15.49 4.87 -8.24
C ARG A 35 -14.32 5.11 -9.17
N ARG A 36 -14.04 4.11 -10.00
CA ARG A 36 -13.14 4.24 -11.15
C ARG A 36 -13.80 5.04 -12.25
N THR A 37 -13.18 6.11 -12.72
CA THR A 37 -13.78 6.96 -13.76
C THR A 37 -13.62 6.37 -15.16
N ASP A 38 -12.62 5.52 -15.37
CA ASP A 38 -12.32 4.85 -16.64
C ASP A 38 -13.29 3.70 -16.95
N THR A 39 -13.60 2.85 -15.95
CA THR A 39 -14.50 1.69 -16.12
C THR A 39 -15.90 1.92 -15.56
N GLY A 40 -16.05 2.96 -14.75
CA GLY A 40 -17.27 3.22 -13.98
C GLY A 40 -17.51 2.29 -12.80
N GLN A 41 -16.57 1.39 -12.51
CA GLN A 41 -16.68 0.42 -11.44
C GLN A 41 -16.62 1.08 -10.06
N VAL A 42 -17.59 0.77 -9.20
CA VAL A 42 -17.55 1.13 -7.78
C VAL A 42 -16.66 0.15 -7.04
N LEU A 43 -15.61 0.66 -6.40
CA LEU A 43 -14.62 -0.12 -5.66
C LEU A 43 -15.05 -0.37 -4.22
N GLY A 44 -15.76 0.59 -3.61
CA GLY A 44 -16.27 0.45 -2.27
C GLY A 44 -17.24 1.55 -1.89
N VAL A 45 -18.01 1.30 -0.83
CA VAL A 45 -18.90 2.29 -0.21
C VAL A 45 -18.15 2.89 0.98
N THR A 46 -18.18 4.21 1.14
CA THR A 46 -17.50 4.99 2.19
C THR A 46 -18.42 6.08 2.75
N SER A 47 -17.91 6.86 3.71
CA SER A 47 -18.54 8.10 4.16
C SER A 47 -17.91 9.31 3.46
N ASP A 48 -18.57 10.46 3.57
CA ASP A 48 -18.09 11.79 3.18
C ASP A 48 -16.77 12.20 3.85
N LYS A 49 -16.47 11.60 5.01
CA LYS A 49 -15.26 11.85 5.80
C LYS A 49 -14.04 11.05 5.33
N TYR A 50 -14.23 10.14 4.38
CA TYR A 50 -13.17 9.29 3.89
C TYR A 50 -12.13 10.13 3.12
N GLY A 51 -10.86 10.00 3.53
CA GLY A 51 -9.76 10.62 2.80
C GLY A 51 -9.35 9.73 1.64
N LEU A 52 -9.71 10.13 0.42
CA LEU A 52 -9.28 9.45 -0.80
C LEU A 52 -7.78 9.68 -1.00
N LEU A 53 -7.01 8.60 -1.01
CA LEU A 53 -5.59 8.61 -1.37
C LEU A 53 -5.42 7.79 -2.63
N LEU A 54 -4.95 8.43 -3.69
CA LEU A 54 -4.66 7.72 -4.92
C LEU A 54 -3.42 6.85 -4.73
N ASN A 55 -3.49 5.65 -5.31
CA ASN A 55 -2.36 4.73 -5.36
C ASN A 55 -1.14 5.37 -6.05
N THR A 56 -1.37 6.19 -7.06
CA THR A 56 -0.33 6.95 -7.78
C THR A 56 0.44 7.85 -6.83
N ASP A 57 -0.28 8.59 -5.99
CA ASP A 57 0.32 9.58 -5.09
C ASP A 57 1.16 8.88 -4.02
N LEU A 58 0.62 7.81 -3.43
CA LEU A 58 1.35 7.01 -2.44
C LEU A 58 2.62 6.38 -3.02
N VAL A 59 2.53 5.76 -4.21
CA VAL A 59 3.68 5.13 -4.86
C VAL A 59 4.72 6.19 -5.23
N LYS A 60 4.28 7.31 -5.82
CA LYS A 60 5.16 8.41 -6.22
C LYS A 60 5.91 9.00 -5.02
N THR A 61 5.23 9.29 -3.91
CA THR A 61 5.90 9.81 -2.71
C THR A 61 6.95 8.84 -2.17
N VAL A 62 6.65 7.53 -2.18
CA VAL A 62 7.62 6.53 -1.72
C VAL A 62 8.81 6.43 -2.67
N ASP A 63 8.55 6.44 -3.99
CA ASP A 63 9.62 6.40 -4.99
C ASP A 63 10.53 7.64 -4.91
N GLU A 64 9.96 8.84 -4.75
CA GLU A 64 10.70 10.09 -4.59
C GLU A 64 11.60 10.02 -3.35
N VAL A 65 11.05 9.64 -2.19
CA VAL A 65 11.84 9.53 -0.95
C VAL A 65 12.96 8.48 -1.06
N LEU A 66 12.73 7.35 -1.75
CA LEU A 66 13.76 6.33 -1.94
C LEU A 66 14.84 6.77 -2.94
N THR A 67 14.44 7.49 -3.99
CA THR A 67 15.36 8.04 -5.00
C THR A 67 16.23 9.14 -4.41
N ASP A 68 15.66 10.02 -3.60
CA ASP A 68 16.39 11.09 -2.90
C ASP A 68 17.45 10.52 -1.93
N LYS A 69 17.20 9.33 -1.37
CA LYS A 69 18.17 8.59 -0.55
C LYS A 69 19.22 7.83 -1.36
N GLY A 70 19.10 7.77 -2.69
CA GLY A 70 20.01 7.04 -3.56
C GLY A 70 20.00 5.52 -3.34
N LEU A 71 18.88 4.97 -2.85
CA LEU A 71 18.76 3.54 -2.58
C LEU A 71 18.36 2.77 -3.84
N ASP A 72 19.08 1.70 -4.16
CA ASP A 72 18.68 0.75 -5.19
C ASP A 72 17.59 -0.19 -4.65
N TYR A 73 16.44 -0.24 -5.31
CA TYR A 73 15.32 -1.09 -4.90
C TYR A 73 14.65 -1.81 -6.06
N GLU A 74 14.17 -3.02 -5.77
CA GLU A 74 13.25 -3.76 -6.62
C GLU A 74 11.81 -3.54 -6.16
N ARG A 75 10.98 -2.98 -7.04
CA ARG A 75 9.57 -2.71 -6.76
C ARG A 75 8.64 -3.75 -7.37
N LYS A 76 7.71 -4.26 -6.56
CA LYS A 76 6.60 -5.10 -7.00
C LYS A 76 5.29 -4.55 -6.48
N ILE A 77 4.37 -4.23 -7.39
CA ILE A 77 3.03 -3.76 -7.05
C ILE A 77 2.02 -4.86 -7.37
N THR A 78 1.02 -5.00 -6.51
CA THR A 78 -0.07 -5.95 -6.66
C THR A 78 -1.36 -5.29 -6.22
N VAL A 79 -2.28 -5.16 -7.16
CA VAL A 79 -3.63 -4.66 -6.95
C VAL A 79 -4.58 -5.85 -6.97
N ALA A 80 -5.39 -5.95 -5.92
CA ALA A 80 -6.33 -7.03 -5.68
C ALA A 80 -7.75 -6.47 -5.57
N ARG A 81 -8.73 -7.38 -5.49
CA ARG A 81 -10.16 -7.06 -5.32
C ARG A 81 -10.65 -6.08 -6.38
N ASP A 82 -10.33 -6.38 -7.64
CA ASP A 82 -10.80 -5.63 -8.81
C ASP A 82 -10.36 -4.14 -8.82
N GLY A 83 -9.29 -3.80 -8.10
CA GLY A 83 -8.80 -2.41 -7.96
C GLY A 83 -8.93 -1.84 -6.56
N ALA A 84 -9.70 -2.48 -5.67
CA ALA A 84 -10.04 -1.88 -4.38
C ALA A 84 -8.89 -1.86 -3.37
N THR A 85 -7.87 -2.73 -3.50
CA THR A 85 -6.74 -2.78 -2.55
C THR A 85 -5.43 -2.90 -3.30
N MET A 86 -4.44 -2.09 -2.92
CA MET A 86 -3.09 -2.09 -3.47
C MET A 86 -2.07 -2.48 -2.40
N TYR A 87 -1.12 -3.32 -2.79
CA TYR A 87 0.05 -3.70 -2.04
C TYR A 87 1.28 -3.38 -2.89
N GLY A 88 2.17 -2.54 -2.37
CA GLY A 88 3.48 -2.30 -2.96
C GLY A 88 4.55 -2.93 -2.08
N ARG A 89 5.56 -3.50 -2.71
CA ARG A 89 6.72 -4.08 -2.04
C ARG A 89 7.98 -3.53 -2.67
N TYR A 90 8.88 -3.05 -1.82
CA TYR A 90 10.18 -2.52 -2.19
C TYR A 90 11.21 -3.37 -1.45
N GLU A 91 12.03 -4.11 -2.21
CA GLU A 91 13.10 -4.93 -1.67
C GLU A 91 14.44 -4.28 -1.99
N PHE A 92 15.34 -4.26 -1.01
CA PHE A 92 16.67 -3.65 -1.16
C PHE A 92 17.71 -4.77 -1.19
N PRO A 93 18.01 -5.35 -2.37
CA PRO A 93 18.90 -6.50 -2.47
C PRO A 93 20.35 -6.18 -2.09
N ASN A 94 20.80 -4.95 -2.35
CA ASN A 94 22.16 -4.49 -2.09
C ASN A 94 22.37 -3.99 -0.65
N GLU A 95 21.29 -3.70 0.07
CA GLU A 95 21.33 -3.19 1.44
C GLU A 95 21.25 -4.33 2.46
N LEU A 96 22.37 -5.02 2.66
CA LEU A 96 22.52 -6.04 3.69
C LEU A 96 23.08 -5.42 4.97
N ARG A 97 22.26 -5.31 6.02
CA ARG A 97 22.74 -4.88 7.34
C ARG A 97 23.21 -6.09 8.15
N LYS A 98 24.48 -6.07 8.57
CA LYS A 98 25.05 -7.04 9.51
C LYS A 98 24.62 -6.68 10.93
N VAL A 99 23.89 -7.59 11.59
CA VAL A 99 23.50 -7.40 13.00
C VAL A 99 24.64 -7.85 13.91
N GLN A 100 24.81 -7.18 15.05
CA GLN A 100 25.93 -7.37 16.00
C GLN A 100 26.03 -8.76 16.64
N LYS A 101 25.03 -9.65 16.47
CA LYS A 101 25.15 -11.07 16.81
C LYS A 101 25.48 -11.86 15.53
N VAL A 102 26.65 -12.49 15.58
CA VAL A 102 27.33 -13.30 14.55
C VAL A 102 26.41 -13.96 13.51
N GLY A 103 26.60 -13.61 12.24
CA GLY A 103 26.26 -14.47 11.09
C GLY A 103 24.94 -14.22 10.34
N ASP A 104 24.05 -13.35 10.82
CA ASP A 104 22.79 -13.07 10.13
C ASP A 104 22.91 -11.85 9.19
N GLU A 105 22.84 -12.10 7.88
CA GLU A 105 22.56 -11.06 6.89
C GLU A 105 21.05 -10.79 6.85
N MET A 106 20.68 -9.54 7.10
CA MET A 106 19.29 -9.09 7.03
C MET A 106 19.11 -8.13 5.86
N GLY A 107 18.26 -8.51 4.91
CA GLY A 107 17.80 -7.61 3.86
C GLY A 107 16.68 -6.71 4.36
N MET A 108 16.48 -5.56 3.74
CA MET A 108 15.37 -4.67 4.08
C MET A 108 14.23 -4.82 3.08
N ARG A 109 13.00 -4.65 3.56
CA ARG A 109 11.81 -4.61 2.72
C ARG A 109 10.82 -3.59 3.25
N ILE A 110 10.41 -2.66 2.40
CA ILE A 110 9.29 -1.77 2.68
C ILE A 110 8.04 -2.35 2.01
N THR A 111 6.94 -2.42 2.76
CA THR A 111 5.62 -2.81 2.25
C THR A 111 4.67 -1.64 2.43
N ILE A 112 4.09 -1.18 1.33
CA ILE A 112 3.04 -0.17 1.35
C ILE A 112 1.70 -0.81 1.09
N ARG A 113 0.66 -0.24 1.68
CA ARG A 113 -0.72 -0.70 1.51
C ARG A 113 -1.64 0.49 1.39
N ASN A 114 -2.59 0.37 0.47
CA ASN A 114 -3.69 1.32 0.33
C ASN A 114 -4.98 0.57 -0.01
N SER A 115 -6.13 1.12 0.36
CA SER A 115 -7.42 0.61 -0.13
C SER A 115 -8.38 1.73 -0.42
N TYR A 116 -9.31 1.48 -1.33
CA TYR A 116 -10.42 2.37 -1.65
C TYR A 116 -11.75 1.91 -1.02
N ASP A 117 -11.79 0.70 -0.45
CA ASP A 117 -12.99 0.05 0.09
C ASP A 117 -13.04 0.00 1.64
N ARG A 118 -12.18 0.78 2.31
CA ARG A 118 -12.02 0.83 3.78
C ARG A 118 -11.47 -0.47 4.40
N THR A 119 -11.00 -1.42 3.61
CA THR A 119 -10.54 -2.71 4.16
C THR A 119 -9.11 -2.65 4.68
N SER A 120 -8.36 -1.61 4.32
CA SER A 120 -7.02 -1.35 4.81
C SER A 120 -6.80 0.14 5.10
N PHE A 121 -5.82 0.40 5.95
CA PHE A 121 -5.27 1.73 6.17
C PHE A 121 -4.31 2.09 5.03
N ALA A 122 -4.06 3.39 4.85
CA ALA A 122 -2.88 3.84 4.13
C ALA A 122 -1.68 3.61 5.06
N GLY A 123 -0.79 2.69 4.71
CA GLY A 123 0.24 2.24 5.63
C GLY A 123 1.55 1.93 4.93
N LEU A 124 2.64 2.11 5.69
CA LEU A 124 4.00 1.76 5.33
C LEU A 124 4.58 0.88 6.45
N GLU A 125 5.15 -0.26 6.09
CA GLU A 125 5.79 -1.19 7.02
C GLU A 125 7.21 -1.49 6.56
N LEU A 126 8.18 -1.22 7.41
CA LEU A 126 9.56 -1.68 7.24
C LEU A 126 9.71 -3.04 7.94
N GLY A 127 10.01 -4.05 7.14
CA GLY A 127 10.41 -5.37 7.59
C GLY A 127 11.89 -5.63 7.31
N MET A 128 12.54 -6.33 8.24
CA MET A 128 13.84 -6.95 8.02
C MET A 128 13.61 -8.39 7.58
N LEU A 129 14.22 -8.80 6.48
CA LEU A 129 14.23 -10.16 5.96
C LEU A 129 15.48 -10.87 6.46
N ARG A 130 15.32 -11.72 7.48
CA ARG A 130 16.39 -12.60 7.96
C ARG A 130 16.46 -13.85 7.10
N LEU A 131 17.65 -14.20 6.61
CA LEU A 131 17.87 -15.52 6.00
C LEU A 131 17.88 -16.58 7.13
N VAL A 132 16.91 -17.50 7.09
CA VAL A 132 16.68 -18.48 8.16
C VAL A 132 17.43 -19.78 7.91
N CYS A 133 17.68 -20.13 6.64
CA CYS A 133 18.38 -21.34 6.28
C CYS A 133 19.10 -21.20 4.93
N THR A 134 20.11 -22.04 4.74
CA THR A 134 21.00 -22.05 3.56
C THR A 134 20.29 -22.31 2.23
N ASN A 135 19.06 -22.83 2.24
CA ASN A 135 18.18 -22.97 1.07
C ASN A 135 17.39 -21.69 0.73
N GLY A 136 17.74 -20.53 1.31
CA GLY A 136 17.22 -19.22 0.90
C GLY A 136 15.89 -18.80 1.51
N MET A 137 15.38 -19.50 2.54
CA MET A 137 14.17 -19.07 3.24
C MET A 137 14.43 -17.76 3.98
N LYS A 138 13.62 -16.74 3.72
CA LYS A 138 13.69 -15.45 4.43
C LYS A 138 12.47 -15.29 5.34
N ALA A 139 12.70 -15.08 6.64
CA ALA A 139 11.65 -14.69 7.58
C ALA A 139 11.61 -13.17 7.69
N MET A 140 10.40 -12.61 7.57
CA MET A 140 10.19 -11.19 7.81
C MET A 140 9.99 -10.93 9.30
N ARG A 141 10.79 -10.06 9.87
CA ARG A 141 10.56 -9.46 11.19
C ARG A 141 10.22 -7.98 10.99
N ARG A 142 9.04 -7.57 11.46
CA ARG A 142 8.65 -6.15 11.44
C ARG A 142 9.61 -5.35 12.31
N ALA A 143 10.25 -4.34 11.72
CA ALA A 143 11.15 -3.42 12.40
C ALA A 143 10.40 -2.16 12.80
N PHE A 144 9.68 -1.57 11.86
CA PHE A 144 8.91 -0.35 12.03
C PHE A 144 7.64 -0.41 11.18
N GLY A 145 6.59 0.29 11.56
CA GLY A 145 5.47 0.47 10.65
C GLY A 145 4.52 1.56 11.10
N PHE A 146 4.05 2.30 10.12
CA PHE A 146 3.17 3.45 10.23
C PHE A 146 1.85 3.14 9.51
N ASN A 147 0.73 3.40 10.17
CA ASN A 147 -0.60 3.24 9.61
C ASN A 147 -1.40 4.52 9.84
N GLN A 148 -1.94 5.09 8.78
CA GLN A 148 -2.81 6.27 8.84
C GLN A 148 -4.22 5.92 8.37
N LYS A 149 -5.22 6.39 9.13
CA LYS A 149 -6.62 6.20 8.78
C LYS A 149 -7.00 7.10 7.61
N HIS A 150 -7.74 6.53 6.65
CA HIS A 150 -8.42 7.29 5.59
C HIS A 150 -9.47 8.23 6.17
N SER A 151 -9.02 9.43 6.52
CA SER A 151 -9.81 10.52 7.04
C SER A 151 -9.47 11.79 6.26
N ARG A 152 -10.26 12.86 6.38
CA ARG A 152 -9.94 14.15 5.74
C ARG A 152 -8.58 14.75 6.14
N LYS A 153 -7.97 14.27 7.22
CA LYS A 153 -6.63 14.68 7.68
C LYS A 153 -5.53 13.74 7.20
N LEU A 154 -5.81 12.91 6.20
CA LEU A 154 -4.81 12.04 5.63
C LEU A 154 -3.72 12.91 4.97
N SER A 155 -2.48 12.72 5.40
CA SER A 155 -1.31 13.40 4.84
C SER A 155 -0.20 12.38 4.62
N LEU A 156 0.47 12.53 3.49
CA LEU A 156 1.64 11.74 3.10
C LEU A 156 2.94 12.22 3.78
N ASP A 157 2.92 13.36 4.49
CA ASP A 157 4.12 13.88 5.21
C ASP A 157 4.67 12.84 6.20
N GLY A 158 3.77 12.12 6.89
CA GLY A 158 4.14 11.06 7.81
C GLY A 158 4.77 9.84 7.15
N VAL A 159 4.64 9.67 5.83
CA VAL A 159 5.29 8.60 5.06
C VAL A 159 6.78 8.90 4.91
N SER A 160 7.16 10.15 4.63
CA SER A 160 8.57 10.55 4.58
C SER A 160 9.23 10.36 5.95
N ASP A 161 8.61 10.90 7.01
CA ASP A 161 9.08 10.72 8.39
C ASP A 161 9.21 9.24 8.78
N ALA A 162 8.26 8.41 8.32
CA ALA A 162 8.28 6.97 8.56
C ALA A 162 9.45 6.27 7.86
N ILE A 163 9.81 6.71 6.65
CA ILE A 163 10.98 6.22 5.91
C ILE A 163 12.29 6.76 6.48
N ASP A 164 12.29 7.95 7.10
CA ASP A 164 13.46 8.53 7.77
C ASP A 164 13.78 7.87 9.11
N ARG A 165 12.75 7.40 9.82
CA ARG A 165 12.92 6.65 11.08
C ARG A 165 13.20 5.16 10.89
N ALA A 166 13.02 4.66 9.66
CA ALA A 166 13.22 3.28 9.25
C ALA A 166 14.71 2.97 9.04
#